data_AF-A0A1X2I501-F1
#
_entry.id   AF-A0A1X2I501-F1
#
_cell.length_a   1.000
_cell.length_b   1.000
_cell.length_c   1.000
_cell.angle_alpha   90.00
_cell.angle_beta   90.00
_cell.angle_gamma   90.00
#
_symmetry.space_group_name_H-M   'P 1'
#
loop_
_entity.id
_entity.type
_entity.pdbx_description
1 polymer ?
#
loop_
_entity_poly.entity_id
_entity_poly.type
_entity_poly.pdbx_seq_one_letter_code
_entity_poly.pdbx_strand_id
1 'polypeptide(L)'
;MASNLSEQSFTQQIDALKQLQEQTQQLLNCKSTLLQTTELLENKTNILDELKAERHARLKEKRLLLDMIQGVQRDIESITEMEDALGRECADLQKNVQRIRNEEYEPLQESVNTLRIGKGLIKIAHVQQEMEAQMAQKLKERRENWQQGASSPSSSSSPLGSIDQVSTTATTTSTTSRRRATNAPSSNSNRSKKRRQ
;
A
#
# COMPACT_ATOMS: atom_id res chain seq x y z
N MET A 1 -27.96 10.20 -96.18
CA MET A 1 -28.61 10.04 -94.85
C MET A 1 -27.97 8.93 -94.00
N ALA A 2 -27.35 7.89 -94.56
CA ALA A 2 -26.69 6.82 -93.79
C ALA A 2 -25.50 7.28 -92.92
N SER A 3 -24.74 8.31 -93.35
CA SER A 3 -23.58 8.82 -92.60
C SER A 3 -23.95 9.47 -91.25
N ASN A 4 -25.14 10.04 -91.14
CA ASN A 4 -25.61 10.74 -89.95
C ASN A 4 -25.99 9.78 -88.80
N LEU A 5 -26.49 8.57 -89.13
CA LEU A 5 -26.74 7.52 -88.13
C LEU A 5 -25.44 6.91 -87.58
N SER A 6 -24.40 6.82 -88.41
CA SER A 6 -23.07 6.36 -88.00
C SER A 6 -22.46 7.30 -86.96
N GLU A 7 -22.46 8.60 -87.23
CA GLU A 7 -21.99 9.64 -86.30
C GLU A 7 -22.79 9.67 -84.99
N GLN A 8 -24.12 9.48 -85.06
CA GLN A 8 -24.96 9.37 -83.86
C GLN A 8 -24.65 8.12 -83.02
N SER A 9 -24.34 6.97 -83.64
CA SER A 9 -23.94 5.77 -82.87
C SER A 9 -22.57 5.93 -82.22
N PHE A 10 -21.63 6.59 -82.92
CA PHE A 10 -20.28 6.83 -82.43
C PHE A 10 -20.27 7.81 -81.24
N THR A 11 -21.08 8.87 -81.31
CA THR A 11 -21.24 9.82 -80.20
C THR A 11 -21.90 9.18 -78.97
N GLN A 12 -22.95 8.37 -79.14
CA GLN A 12 -23.53 7.60 -78.04
C GLN A 12 -22.52 6.66 -77.38
N GLN A 13 -21.65 6.03 -78.17
CA GLN A 13 -20.63 5.13 -77.65
C GLN A 13 -19.55 5.86 -76.85
N ILE A 14 -19.17 7.08 -77.27
CA ILE A 14 -18.27 7.95 -76.51
C ILE A 14 -18.92 8.37 -75.17
N ASP A 15 -20.19 8.73 -75.17
CA ASP A 15 -20.88 9.15 -73.94
C ASP A 15 -21.05 7.99 -72.95
N ALA A 16 -21.34 6.77 -73.44
CA ALA A 16 -21.36 5.57 -72.63
C ALA A 16 -19.99 5.27 -71.99
N LEU A 17 -18.89 5.45 -72.73
CA LEU A 17 -17.53 5.28 -72.21
C LEU A 17 -17.18 6.33 -71.15
N LYS A 18 -17.58 7.60 -71.34
CA LYS A 18 -17.40 8.65 -70.33
C LYS A 18 -18.17 8.34 -69.05
N GLN A 19 -19.42 7.89 -69.18
CA GLN A 19 -20.24 7.51 -68.04
C GLN A 19 -19.64 6.31 -67.29
N LEU A 20 -19.14 5.30 -68.02
CA LEU A 20 -18.43 4.17 -67.41
C LEU A 20 -17.18 4.62 -66.66
N GLN A 21 -16.41 5.56 -67.24
CA GLN A 21 -15.22 6.12 -66.59
C GLN A 21 -15.59 6.86 -65.29
N GLU A 22 -16.63 7.69 -65.32
CA GLU A 22 -17.11 8.41 -64.13
C GLU A 22 -17.57 7.44 -63.04
N GLN A 23 -18.40 6.45 -63.39
CA GLN A 23 -18.85 5.43 -62.44
C GLN A 23 -17.70 4.61 -61.87
N THR A 24 -16.70 4.28 -62.70
CA THR A 24 -15.49 3.58 -62.25
C THR A 24 -14.72 4.44 -61.24
N GLN A 25 -14.57 5.75 -61.49
CA GLN A 25 -13.89 6.64 -60.56
C GLN A 25 -14.66 6.79 -59.24
N GLN A 26 -15.99 6.91 -59.29
CA GLN A 26 -16.84 6.95 -58.10
C GLN A 26 -16.73 5.66 -57.29
N LEU A 27 -16.72 4.50 -57.96
CA LEU A 27 -16.54 3.19 -57.33
C LEU A 27 -15.17 3.08 -56.65
N LEU A 28 -14.10 3.56 -57.29
CA LEU A 28 -12.75 3.56 -56.71
C LEU A 28 -12.67 4.46 -55.48
N ASN A 29 -13.28 5.64 -55.52
CA ASN A 29 -13.35 6.55 -54.37
C ASN A 29 -14.13 5.90 -53.22
N CYS A 30 -15.30 5.32 -53.51
CA CYS A 30 -16.13 4.62 -52.54
C CYS A 30 -15.37 3.44 -51.91
N LYS A 31 -14.66 2.64 -52.72
CA LYS A 31 -13.81 1.54 -52.24
C LYS A 31 -12.72 2.02 -51.29
N SER A 32 -12.04 3.12 -51.64
CA SER A 32 -10.99 3.71 -50.79
C SER A 32 -11.55 4.16 -49.44
N THR A 33 -12.67 4.91 -49.46
CA THR A 33 -13.33 5.35 -48.24
C THR A 33 -13.81 4.17 -47.40
N LEU A 34 -14.42 3.15 -48.01
CA LEU A 34 -14.88 1.96 -47.30
C LEU A 34 -13.74 1.28 -46.56
N LEU A 35 -12.60 1.02 -47.23
CA LEU A 35 -11.44 0.39 -46.61
C LEU A 35 -10.91 1.21 -45.42
N GLN A 36 -10.75 2.53 -45.59
CA GLN A 36 -10.30 3.40 -44.51
C GLN A 36 -11.27 3.42 -43.33
N THR A 37 -12.57 3.48 -43.59
CA THR A 37 -13.59 3.48 -42.53
C THR A 37 -13.66 2.16 -41.80
N THR A 38 -13.46 1.02 -42.49
CA THR A 38 -13.42 -0.30 -41.88
C THR A 38 -12.21 -0.45 -40.97
N GLU A 39 -11.01 -0.05 -41.43
CA GLU A 39 -9.80 -0.09 -40.60
C GLU A 39 -9.96 0.80 -39.35
N LEU A 40 -10.54 2.00 -39.50
CA LEU A 40 -10.81 2.88 -38.37
C LEU A 40 -11.83 2.24 -37.40
N LEU A 41 -12.86 1.59 -37.91
CA LEU A 41 -13.87 0.91 -37.10
C LEU A 41 -13.27 -0.25 -36.30
N GLU A 42 -12.46 -1.09 -36.93
CA GLU A 42 -11.75 -2.19 -36.27
C GLU A 42 -10.83 -1.67 -35.16
N ASN A 43 -10.02 -0.65 -35.46
CA ASN A 43 -9.16 -0.01 -34.47
C ASN A 43 -9.95 0.57 -33.29
N LYS A 44 -11.08 1.24 -33.54
CA LYS A 44 -11.93 1.79 -32.48
C LYS A 44 -12.60 0.68 -31.66
N THR A 45 -12.97 -0.43 -32.28
CA THR A 45 -13.58 -1.58 -31.60
C THR A 45 -12.57 -2.24 -30.66
N ASN A 46 -11.33 -2.44 -31.12
CA ASN A 46 -10.25 -3.00 -30.30
C ASN A 46 -9.96 -2.12 -29.07
N ILE A 47 -9.78 -0.82 -29.26
CA ILE A 47 -9.57 0.13 -28.14
C ILE A 47 -10.75 0.11 -27.16
N LEU A 48 -11.97 0.02 -27.67
CA LEU A 48 -13.17 0.00 -26.84
C LEU A 48 -13.24 -1.28 -25.98
N ASP A 49 -12.83 -2.42 -26.51
CA ASP A 49 -12.80 -3.67 -25.76
C ASP A 49 -11.65 -3.72 -24.75
N GLU A 50 -10.47 -3.15 -25.08
CA GLU A 50 -9.38 -2.94 -24.13
C GLU A 50 -9.82 -2.06 -22.95
N LEU A 51 -10.50 -0.95 -23.22
CA LEU A 51 -11.02 -0.05 -22.18
C LEU A 51 -12.09 -0.73 -21.30
N LYS A 52 -12.94 -1.59 -21.88
CA LYS A 52 -13.89 -2.38 -21.07
C LYS A 52 -13.17 -3.35 -20.15
N ALA A 53 -12.14 -4.04 -20.65
CA ALA A 53 -11.35 -5.00 -19.87
C ALA A 53 -10.64 -4.30 -18.71
N GLU A 54 -9.96 -3.17 -18.99
CA GLU A 54 -9.28 -2.36 -17.97
C GLU A 54 -10.27 -1.86 -16.92
N ARG A 55 -11.42 -1.33 -17.33
CA ARG A 55 -12.49 -0.91 -16.40
C ARG A 55 -12.92 -2.07 -15.49
N HIS A 56 -13.09 -3.27 -16.02
CA HIS A 56 -13.45 -4.44 -15.22
C HIS A 56 -12.34 -4.86 -14.25
N ALA A 57 -11.06 -4.77 -14.65
CA ALA A 57 -9.93 -5.00 -13.75
C ALA A 57 -9.93 -4.01 -12.59
N ARG A 58 -10.11 -2.70 -12.86
CA ARG A 58 -10.18 -1.66 -11.82
C ARG A 58 -11.36 -1.81 -10.88
N LEU A 59 -12.52 -2.26 -11.37
CA LEU A 59 -13.67 -2.54 -10.51
C LEU A 59 -13.42 -3.71 -9.56
N LYS A 60 -12.68 -4.75 -10.00
CA LYS A 60 -12.28 -5.86 -9.12
C LYS A 60 -11.30 -5.39 -8.06
N GLU A 61 -10.29 -4.62 -8.44
CA GLU A 61 -9.32 -4.03 -7.51
C GLU A 61 -10.01 -3.14 -6.47
N LYS A 62 -10.90 -2.23 -6.91
CA LYS A 62 -11.71 -1.39 -6.02
C LYS A 62 -12.48 -2.22 -5.00
N ARG A 63 -13.08 -3.33 -5.41
CA ARG A 63 -13.82 -4.22 -4.50
C ARG A 63 -12.89 -4.83 -3.45
N LEU A 64 -11.76 -5.38 -3.88
CA LEU A 64 -10.78 -5.98 -2.98
C LEU A 64 -10.26 -4.97 -1.94
N LEU A 65 -9.97 -3.74 -2.36
CA LEU A 65 -9.54 -2.68 -1.45
C LEU A 65 -10.63 -2.30 -0.44
N LEU A 66 -11.90 -2.26 -0.87
CA LEU A 66 -13.01 -2.02 0.06
C LEU A 66 -13.16 -3.14 1.08
N ASP A 67 -13.00 -4.40 0.67
CA ASP A 67 -13.06 -5.55 1.58
C ASP A 67 -11.91 -5.49 2.62
N MET A 68 -10.71 -5.07 2.20
CA MET A 68 -9.59 -4.84 3.11
C MET A 68 -9.85 -3.72 4.11
N ILE A 69 -10.40 -2.58 3.66
CA ILE A 69 -10.76 -1.46 4.54
C ILE A 69 -11.82 -1.90 5.56
N GLN A 70 -12.80 -2.70 5.15
CA GLN A 70 -13.79 -3.27 6.08
C GLN A 70 -13.16 -4.26 7.07
N GLY A 71 -12.10 -4.97 6.70
CA GLY A 71 -11.30 -5.78 7.60
C GLY A 71 -10.65 -4.94 8.70
N VAL A 72 -9.91 -3.90 8.32
CA VAL A 72 -9.26 -2.98 9.25
C VAL A 72 -10.28 -2.31 10.18
N GLN A 73 -11.46 -1.94 9.67
CA GLN A 73 -12.51 -1.34 10.48
C GLN A 73 -13.01 -2.28 11.57
N ARG A 74 -13.21 -3.57 11.27
CA ARG A 74 -13.58 -4.58 12.28
C ARG A 74 -12.49 -4.80 13.31
N ASP A 75 -11.22 -4.76 12.90
CA ASP A 75 -10.10 -4.89 13.83
C ASP A 75 -10.04 -3.70 14.79
N ILE A 76 -10.28 -2.47 14.29
CA ILE A 76 -10.38 -1.27 15.13
C ILE A 76 -11.51 -1.41 16.15
N GLU A 77 -12.71 -1.84 15.72
CA GLU A 77 -13.86 -2.04 16.61
C GLU A 77 -13.55 -3.06 17.72
N SER A 78 -12.94 -4.20 17.36
CA SER A 78 -12.50 -5.22 18.31
C SER A 78 -11.47 -4.68 19.31
N ILE A 79 -10.50 -3.89 18.86
CA ILE A 79 -9.53 -3.24 19.75
C ILE A 79 -10.22 -2.29 20.71
N THR A 80 -11.13 -1.44 20.23
CA THR A 80 -11.88 -0.51 21.08
C THR A 80 -12.70 -1.24 22.14
N GLU A 81 -13.37 -2.35 21.79
CA GLU A 81 -14.10 -3.17 22.76
C GLU A 81 -13.17 -3.75 23.85
N MET A 82 -11.98 -4.20 23.46
CA MET A 82 -10.97 -4.70 24.40
C MET A 82 -10.41 -3.58 25.29
N GLU A 83 -10.14 -2.40 24.74
CA GLU A 83 -9.69 -1.23 25.48
C GLU A 83 -10.74 -0.80 26.52
N ASP A 84 -12.02 -0.79 26.16
CA ASP A 84 -13.11 -0.48 27.08
C ASP A 84 -13.26 -1.53 28.18
N ALA A 85 -13.11 -2.82 27.85
CA ALA A 85 -13.13 -3.91 28.83
C ALA A 85 -11.97 -3.79 29.83
N LEU A 86 -10.74 -3.62 29.33
CA LEU A 86 -9.55 -3.45 30.15
C LEU A 86 -9.62 -2.16 30.98
N GLY A 87 -10.16 -1.07 30.41
CA GLY A 87 -10.35 0.19 31.11
C GLY A 87 -11.27 0.05 32.33
N ARG A 88 -12.37 -0.69 32.19
CA ARG A 88 -13.27 -1.03 33.30
C ARG A 88 -12.56 -1.88 34.36
N GLU A 89 -11.87 -2.94 33.94
CA GLU A 89 -11.14 -3.82 34.85
C GLU A 89 -10.06 -3.05 35.64
N CYS A 90 -9.30 -2.17 34.97
CA CYS A 90 -8.30 -1.33 35.62
C CYS A 90 -8.94 -0.39 36.66
N ALA A 91 -10.08 0.22 36.33
CA ALA A 91 -10.79 1.09 37.25
C ALA A 91 -11.31 0.33 38.48
N ASP A 92 -11.84 -0.88 38.28
CA ASP A 92 -12.35 -1.71 39.37
C ASP A 92 -11.22 -2.24 40.27
N LEU A 93 -10.11 -2.67 39.67
CA LEU A 93 -8.90 -3.05 40.41
C LEU A 93 -8.34 -1.87 41.21
N GLN A 94 -8.31 -0.68 40.63
CA GLN A 94 -7.84 0.53 41.32
C GLN A 94 -8.71 0.85 42.54
N LYS A 95 -10.04 0.80 42.38
CA LYS A 95 -10.98 0.98 43.50
C LYS A 95 -10.77 -0.09 44.56
N ASN A 96 -10.62 -1.35 44.16
CA ASN A 96 -10.43 -2.46 45.09
C ASN A 96 -9.11 -2.34 45.87
N VAL A 97 -8.02 -1.96 45.20
CA VAL A 97 -6.73 -1.70 45.85
C VAL A 97 -6.84 -0.54 46.84
N GLN A 98 -7.51 0.55 46.48
CA GLN A 98 -7.73 1.68 47.40
C GLN A 98 -8.56 1.26 48.62
N ARG A 99 -9.62 0.49 48.41
CA ARG A 99 -10.46 -0.06 49.47
C ARG A 99 -9.66 -0.92 50.44
N ILE A 100 -8.96 -1.94 49.93
CA ILE A 100 -8.12 -2.83 50.77
C ILE A 100 -7.05 -2.02 51.52
N ARG A 101 -6.38 -1.09 50.83
CA ARG A 101 -5.34 -0.28 51.45
C ARG A 101 -5.88 0.56 52.61
N ASN A 102 -6.91 1.35 52.34
CA ASN A 102 -7.35 2.40 53.26
C ASN A 102 -8.28 1.85 54.36
N GLU A 103 -9.12 0.88 54.04
CA GLU A 103 -10.14 0.37 54.97
C GLU A 103 -9.65 -0.85 55.76
N GLU A 104 -8.77 -1.68 55.19
CA GLU A 104 -8.33 -2.93 55.81
C GLU A 104 -6.87 -2.86 56.28
N TYR A 105 -5.94 -2.55 55.39
CA TYR A 105 -4.50 -2.68 55.65
C TYR A 105 -3.94 -1.61 56.60
N GLU A 106 -4.13 -0.32 56.30
CA GLU A 106 -3.58 0.78 57.11
C GLU A 106 -4.10 0.73 58.57
N PRO A 107 -5.41 0.57 58.84
CA PRO A 107 -5.91 0.49 60.21
C PRO A 107 -5.38 -0.74 60.96
N LEU A 108 -5.29 -1.89 60.28
CA LEU A 108 -4.77 -3.10 60.89
C LEU A 108 -3.28 -2.99 61.19
N GLN A 109 -2.50 -2.41 60.27
CA GLN A 109 -1.07 -2.22 60.46
C GLN A 109 -0.81 -1.26 61.64
N GLU A 110 -1.57 -0.17 61.75
CA GLU A 110 -1.46 0.76 62.87
C GLU A 110 -1.81 0.08 64.20
N SER A 111 -2.91 -0.68 64.25
CA SER A 111 -3.33 -1.45 65.43
C SER A 111 -2.26 -2.46 65.87
N VAL A 112 -1.74 -3.25 64.92
CA VAL A 112 -0.69 -4.25 65.20
C VAL A 112 0.61 -3.58 65.66
N ASN A 113 1.01 -2.48 65.02
CA ASN A 113 2.21 -1.76 65.43
C ASN A 113 2.06 -1.14 66.83
N THR A 114 0.87 -0.63 67.16
CA THR A 114 0.57 -0.12 68.52
C THR A 114 0.71 -1.23 69.56
N LEU A 115 0.14 -2.42 69.30
CA LEU A 115 0.27 -3.58 70.18
C LEU A 115 1.72 -4.07 70.32
N ARG A 116 2.50 -4.03 69.23
CA ARG A 116 3.92 -4.41 69.26
C ARG A 116 4.75 -3.45 70.10
N ILE A 117 4.59 -2.15 69.90
CA ILE A 117 5.27 -1.13 70.70
C ILE A 117 4.92 -1.28 72.18
N GLY A 118 3.64 -1.50 72.51
CA GLY A 118 3.20 -1.74 73.88
C GLY A 118 3.85 -2.98 74.54
N LYS A 119 4.34 -3.93 73.73
CA LYS A 119 5.10 -5.11 74.19
C LYS A 119 6.62 -4.96 74.05
N GLY A 120 7.12 -3.78 73.71
CA GLY A 120 8.56 -3.52 73.50
C GLY A 120 9.13 -4.10 72.19
N LEU A 121 8.28 -4.50 71.26
CA LEU A 121 8.67 -5.05 69.95
C LEU A 121 8.74 -3.96 68.87
N ILE A 122 9.57 -4.20 67.85
CA ILE A 122 9.76 -3.30 66.70
C ILE A 122 8.56 -3.37 65.74
N LYS A 123 8.24 -2.23 65.12
CA LYS A 123 7.19 -2.10 64.09
C LYS A 123 7.44 -3.01 62.89
N ILE A 124 6.36 -3.48 62.27
CA ILE A 124 6.42 -4.23 61.00
C ILE A 124 6.73 -3.26 59.86
N ALA A 125 7.53 -3.72 58.90
CA ALA A 125 7.77 -3.02 57.64
C ALA A 125 6.47 -2.78 56.87
N HIS A 126 6.42 -1.69 56.12
CA HIS A 126 5.22 -1.30 55.37
C HIS A 126 5.17 -2.01 54.01
N VAL A 127 3.97 -2.42 53.57
CA VAL A 127 3.76 -3.18 52.30
C VAL A 127 4.32 -2.45 51.08
N GLN A 128 4.37 -1.13 51.13
CA GLN A 128 5.01 -0.29 50.11
C GLN A 128 6.49 -0.66 49.85
N GLN A 129 7.26 -0.99 50.90
CA GLN A 129 8.66 -1.39 50.75
C GLN A 129 8.77 -2.74 50.03
N GLU A 130 7.87 -3.68 50.32
CA GLU A 130 7.82 -4.97 49.63
C GLU A 130 7.38 -4.81 48.18
N MET A 131 6.42 -3.92 47.91
CA MET A 131 5.95 -3.62 46.56
C MET A 131 7.06 -3.00 45.70
N GLU A 132 7.83 -2.07 46.25
CA GLU A 132 8.98 -1.46 45.56
C GLU A 132 10.08 -2.48 45.24
N ALA A 133 10.36 -3.40 46.17
CA ALA A 133 11.31 -4.49 45.93
C ALA A 133 10.84 -5.43 44.79
N GLN A 134 9.55 -5.78 44.76
CA GLN A 134 8.98 -6.59 43.69
C GLN A 134 8.98 -5.86 42.34
N MET A 135 8.65 -4.56 42.32
CA MET A 135 8.73 -3.76 41.09
C MET A 135 10.18 -3.67 40.57
N ALA A 136 11.16 -3.48 41.46
CA ALA A 136 12.57 -3.49 41.10
C ALA A 136 13.00 -4.83 40.52
N GLN A 137 12.50 -5.95 41.06
CA GLN A 137 12.74 -7.28 40.52
C GLN A 137 12.11 -7.46 39.13
N LYS A 138 10.84 -7.10 38.93
CA LYS A 138 10.19 -7.18 37.61
C LYS A 138 10.90 -6.32 36.56
N LEU A 139 11.39 -5.14 36.94
CA LEU A 139 12.20 -4.29 36.05
C LEU A 139 13.56 -4.92 35.72
N LYS A 140 14.16 -5.63 36.67
CA LYS A 140 15.40 -6.38 36.44
C LYS A 140 15.16 -7.53 35.46
N GLU A 141 14.12 -8.34 35.67
CA GLU A 141 13.72 -9.42 34.76
C GLU A 141 13.45 -8.87 33.36
N ARG A 142 12.70 -7.77 33.23
CA ARG A 142 12.45 -7.13 31.93
C ARG A 142 13.75 -6.69 31.22
N ARG A 143 14.71 -6.12 31.96
CA ARG A 143 16.02 -5.73 31.40
C ARG A 143 16.82 -6.94 30.95
N GLU A 144 16.78 -8.02 31.73
CA GLU A 144 17.46 -9.27 31.41
C GLU A 144 16.87 -9.92 30.15
N ASN A 145 15.54 -10.02 30.04
CA ASN A 145 14.87 -10.50 28.83
C ASN A 145 15.20 -9.66 27.59
N TRP A 146 15.31 -8.33 27.74
CA TRP A 146 15.72 -7.46 26.64
C TRP A 146 17.18 -7.69 26.23
N GLN A 147 18.09 -7.87 27.19
CA GLN A 147 19.49 -8.19 26.92
C GLN A 147 19.66 -9.56 26.27
N GLN A 148 18.92 -10.58 26.70
CA GLN A 148 18.92 -11.91 26.09
C GLN A 148 18.34 -11.89 24.66
N GLY A 149 17.29 -11.10 24.41
CA GLY A 149 16.74 -10.90 23.06
C GLY A 149 17.64 -10.09 22.11
N ALA A 150 18.53 -9.25 22.65
CA ALA A 150 19.53 -8.51 21.88
C ALA A 150 20.87 -9.28 21.69
N SER A 151 21.08 -10.37 22.43
CA SER A 151 22.29 -11.20 22.41
C SER A 151 22.22 -12.32 21.36
N SER A 152 21.73 -12.02 20.16
CA SER A 152 21.91 -12.90 19.00
C SER A 152 22.73 -12.18 17.93
N PRO A 153 24.07 -12.21 18.00
CA PRO A 153 24.90 -11.88 16.85
C PRO A 153 25.14 -13.12 15.98
N SER A 154 25.12 -12.91 14.66
CA SER A 154 25.43 -13.83 13.55
C SER A 154 24.31 -14.82 13.15
N SER A 155 24.02 -15.10 11.88
CA SER A 155 24.51 -14.65 10.57
C SER A 155 23.69 -15.38 9.50
N SER A 156 23.42 -14.72 8.36
CA SER A 156 23.22 -15.30 7.03
C SER A 156 22.36 -16.57 6.87
N SER A 157 21.16 -16.41 6.31
CA SER A 157 20.81 -17.06 5.03
C SER A 157 19.40 -16.63 4.63
N SER A 158 19.31 -15.91 3.51
CA SER A 158 18.08 -15.77 2.74
C SER A 158 17.67 -17.15 2.23
N PRO A 159 16.42 -17.60 2.41
CA PRO A 159 15.88 -18.64 1.55
C PRO A 159 15.33 -17.97 0.29
N LEU A 160 16.08 -18.10 -0.80
CA LEU A 160 15.52 -18.09 -2.14
C LEU A 160 14.49 -19.22 -2.21
N GLY A 161 13.21 -18.86 -2.29
CA GLY A 161 12.12 -19.77 -2.65
C GLY A 161 11.75 -19.54 -4.12
N SER A 162 12.08 -20.51 -4.95
CA SER A 162 11.73 -20.66 -6.37
C SER A 162 10.26 -20.46 -6.68
N ILE A 163 9.94 -19.70 -7.74
CA ILE A 163 8.87 -20.02 -8.71
C ILE A 163 9.35 -19.61 -10.12
N ASP A 164 9.14 -20.52 -11.06
CA ASP A 164 9.48 -20.54 -12.48
C ASP A 164 9.12 -19.28 -13.31
N GLN A 165 9.93 -18.98 -14.34
CA GLN A 165 9.45 -18.87 -15.73
C GLN A 165 10.59 -18.74 -16.78
N VAL A 166 10.71 -19.79 -17.59
CA VAL A 166 10.93 -19.88 -19.05
C VAL A 166 11.56 -18.70 -19.82
N SER A 167 12.74 -19.02 -20.39
CA SER A 167 13.30 -18.72 -21.73
C SER A 167 12.83 -17.52 -22.56
N THR A 168 13.78 -16.65 -22.91
CA THR A 168 14.23 -16.45 -24.31
C THR A 168 15.64 -15.82 -24.37
N THR A 169 16.55 -16.54 -25.02
CA THR A 169 17.71 -16.13 -25.89
C THR A 169 17.91 -14.64 -26.18
N ALA A 170 19.09 -14.05 -26.38
CA ALA A 170 20.51 -14.43 -26.36
C ALA A 170 21.34 -13.12 -26.62
N THR A 171 22.66 -13.21 -26.41
CA THR A 171 23.72 -12.50 -27.18
C THR A 171 24.42 -11.28 -26.52
N THR A 172 25.59 -11.57 -25.91
CA THR A 172 26.96 -10.97 -26.03
C THR A 172 27.11 -9.44 -26.11
N THR A 173 28.03 -8.73 -25.43
CA THR A 173 29.51 -8.88 -25.35
C THR A 173 30.10 -7.92 -24.28
N SER A 174 31.18 -8.37 -23.62
CA SER A 174 32.41 -7.67 -23.13
C SER A 174 32.51 -6.13 -23.27
N THR A 175 33.17 -5.32 -22.40
CA THR A 175 34.57 -5.41 -21.91
C THR A 175 34.93 -4.17 -21.04
N THR A 176 35.91 -4.33 -20.13
CA THR A 176 36.94 -3.34 -19.71
C THR A 176 36.76 -2.44 -18.47
N SER A 177 37.64 -2.73 -17.50
CA SER A 177 38.10 -1.98 -16.33
C SER A 177 38.71 -0.58 -16.60
N ARG A 178 38.56 0.37 -15.64
CA ARG A 178 39.66 0.95 -14.81
C ARG A 178 39.25 2.22 -14.03
N ARG A 179 39.47 2.16 -12.71
CA ARG A 179 40.01 3.17 -11.74
C ARG A 179 39.91 4.67 -12.09
N ARG A 180 39.43 5.53 -11.15
CA ARG A 180 40.18 6.19 -10.03
C ARG A 180 39.38 7.39 -9.50
N ALA A 181 39.46 7.58 -8.18
CA ALA A 181 38.85 8.64 -7.37
C ALA A 181 39.47 10.04 -7.56
N THR A 182 38.69 11.10 -7.29
CA THR A 182 39.13 12.35 -6.61
C THR A 182 37.96 13.10 -5.96
N ASN A 183 38.03 13.23 -4.64
CA ASN A 183 37.69 14.36 -3.75
C ASN A 183 36.60 15.41 -4.11
N ALA A 184 35.69 15.62 -3.15
CA ALA A 184 34.90 16.83 -2.86
C ALA A 184 35.83 18.05 -2.53
N PRO A 185 35.37 19.30 -2.21
CA PRO A 185 34.02 19.78 -1.90
C PRO A 185 33.65 21.17 -2.49
N SER A 186 32.44 21.69 -2.23
CA SER A 186 32.20 23.07 -1.76
C SER A 186 30.74 23.53 -1.94
N SER A 187 30.26 24.12 -0.85
CA SER A 187 29.08 24.95 -0.63
C SER A 187 28.82 26.08 -1.64
N ASN A 188 27.54 26.39 -1.88
CA ASN A 188 27.03 27.78 -1.98
C ASN A 188 25.49 27.81 -1.89
N SER A 189 24.90 28.37 -0.83
CA SER A 189 24.47 29.78 -0.70
C SER A 189 23.06 30.08 -1.24
N ASN A 190 22.13 30.26 -0.29
CA ASN A 190 21.21 31.39 -0.15
C ASN A 190 20.63 32.07 -1.40
N ARG A 191 19.28 32.06 -1.49
CA ARG A 191 18.54 33.20 -2.07
C ARG A 191 17.16 33.41 -1.43
N SER A 192 17.14 34.32 -0.47
CA SER A 192 16.25 35.49 -0.38
C SER A 192 14.77 35.34 -0.75
N LYS A 193 13.87 35.49 0.24
CA LYS A 193 12.60 36.20 0.04
C LYS A 193 12.34 37.20 1.17
N LYS A 194 12.38 38.48 0.77
CA LYS A 194 12.00 39.69 1.49
C LYS A 194 10.71 40.20 0.86
N ARG A 195 9.73 40.64 1.67
CA ARG A 195 8.74 41.73 1.46
C ARG A 195 7.61 41.55 2.50
N ARG A 196 7.51 42.40 3.53
CA ARG A 196 6.74 43.67 3.57
C ARG A 196 5.34 43.49 2.96
N GLN A 197 4.31 43.42 3.81
CA GLN A 197 3.47 44.57 4.16
C GLN A 197 3.14 44.50 5.65
#